data_AF-A0A534AIT2-F1
#
_entry.id   AF-A0A534AIT2-F1
#
_cell.length_a   1.000
_cell.length_b   1.000
_cell.length_c   1.000
_cell.angle_alpha   90.00
_cell.angle_beta   90.00
_cell.angle_gamma   90.00
#
_symmetry.space_group_name_H-M   'P 1'
#
loop_
_entity.id
_entity.type
_entity.pdbx_description
1 polymer ?
#
loop_
_entity_poly.entity_id
_entity_poly.type
_entity_poly.pdbx_seq_one_letter_code
_entity_poly.pdbx_strand_id
1 'polypeptide(L)'
;MTGPLPVVLIPGLLATQQLYAEQIPQLWRLGPVILADHTRDDSMSALARGVLASAPSRFALIGLSMGGYISFEILRQAPERVSRLALLDTTARPDTPEQGAARRAQIALAAEGRLGEVLDASFPLLVHHARRHDAALRQVLDLMAEEVGAAAFIRQQQANLSRADSR
;
A
#
# COMPACT_ATOMS: atom_id res chain seq x y z
N MET A 1 -22.91 17.44 -16.59
CA MET A 1 -21.65 16.70 -16.80
C MET A 1 -20.87 16.73 -15.49
N THR A 2 -20.66 15.60 -14.83
CA THR A 2 -19.75 15.54 -13.68
C THR A 2 -18.33 15.82 -14.18
N GLY A 3 -17.65 16.80 -13.61
CA GLY A 3 -16.25 17.11 -13.94
C GLY A 3 -15.32 15.92 -13.70
N PRO A 4 -14.04 16.01 -14.11
CA PRO A 4 -13.07 14.95 -13.90
C PRO A 4 -13.01 14.57 -12.42
N LEU A 5 -13.07 13.27 -12.14
CA LEU A 5 -13.06 12.74 -10.77
C LEU A 5 -11.61 12.37 -10.40
N PRO A 6 -10.99 13.05 -9.42
CA PRO A 6 -9.64 12.70 -9.00
C PRO A 6 -9.57 11.27 -8.46
N VAL A 7 -8.46 10.58 -8.71
CA VAL A 7 -8.18 9.23 -8.24
C VAL A 7 -7.04 9.28 -7.23
N VAL A 8 -7.27 8.74 -6.03
CA VAL A 8 -6.22 8.51 -5.04
C VAL A 8 -5.83 7.03 -5.09
N LEU A 9 -4.57 6.76 -5.40
CA LEU A 9 -3.95 5.45 -5.39
C LEU A 9 -3.19 5.27 -4.07
N ILE A 10 -3.50 4.22 -3.32
CA ILE A 10 -2.76 3.86 -2.11
C ILE A 10 -2.02 2.53 -2.35
N PRO A 11 -0.67 2.57 -2.44
CA PRO A 11 0.13 1.37 -2.69
C PRO A 11 0.09 0.36 -1.55
N GLY A 12 0.60 -0.84 -1.85
CA GLY A 12 0.91 -1.85 -0.85
C GLY A 12 2.19 -1.55 -0.08
N LEU A 13 2.54 -2.46 0.83
CA LEU A 13 3.79 -2.46 1.58
C LEU A 13 5.00 -2.36 0.61
N LEU A 14 5.98 -1.50 0.92
CA LEU A 14 7.17 -1.21 0.09
C LEU A 14 6.92 -0.70 -1.34
N ALA A 15 5.68 -0.61 -1.81
CA ALA A 15 5.40 -0.19 -3.18
C ALA A 15 5.40 1.34 -3.32
N THR A 16 5.81 1.83 -4.48
CA THR A 16 5.83 3.26 -4.85
C THR A 16 5.08 3.48 -6.17
N GLN A 17 5.23 4.63 -6.83
CA GLN A 17 4.58 4.93 -8.12
C GLN A 17 4.95 3.93 -9.23
N GLN A 18 6.13 3.32 -9.14
CA GLN A 18 6.65 2.36 -10.11
C GLN A 18 5.69 1.18 -10.32
N LEU A 19 4.98 0.78 -9.25
CA LEU A 19 3.93 -0.25 -9.31
C LEU A 19 2.80 0.11 -10.29
N TYR A 20 2.48 1.40 -10.40
CA TYR A 20 1.35 1.92 -11.16
C TYR A 20 1.76 2.59 -12.48
N ALA A 21 3.01 2.43 -12.93
CA ALA A 21 3.56 3.11 -14.09
C ALA A 21 2.68 2.95 -15.35
N GLU A 22 2.11 1.75 -15.55
CA GLU A 22 1.24 1.44 -16.69
C GLU A 22 -0.21 1.95 -16.50
N GLN A 23 -0.69 2.05 -15.26
CA GLN A 23 -2.07 2.46 -14.96
C GLN A 23 -2.22 3.98 -14.89
N ILE A 24 -1.22 4.71 -14.40
CA ILE A 24 -1.28 6.16 -14.22
C ILE A 24 -1.67 6.90 -15.51
N PRO A 25 -1.05 6.64 -16.70
CA PRO A 25 -1.43 7.33 -17.94
C PRO A 25 -2.89 7.08 -18.35
N GLN A 26 -3.43 5.89 -18.09
CA GLN A 26 -4.81 5.56 -18.43
C GLN A 26 -5.79 6.23 -17.47
N LEU A 27 -5.49 6.24 -16.17
CA LEU A 27 -6.31 6.90 -15.15
C LEU A 27 -6.32 8.42 -15.29
N TRP A 28 -5.19 9.01 -15.72
CA TRP A 28 -5.08 10.46 -15.92
C TRP A 28 -6.07 11.01 -16.96
N ARG A 29 -6.50 10.16 -17.92
CA ARG A 29 -7.52 10.50 -18.91
C ARG A 29 -8.92 10.69 -18.31
N LEU A 30 -9.15 10.20 -17.09
CA LEU A 30 -10.43 10.28 -16.37
C LEU A 30 -10.43 11.40 -15.31
N GLY A 31 -9.25 11.84 -14.87
CA GLY A 31 -9.05 12.91 -13.90
C GLY A 31 -7.66 12.87 -13.27
N PRO A 32 -7.31 13.86 -12.43
CA PRO A 32 -6.01 13.90 -11.75
C PRO A 32 -5.77 12.64 -10.92
N VAL A 33 -4.56 12.08 -10.99
CA VAL A 33 -4.15 10.92 -10.20
C VAL A 33 -3.19 11.36 -9.12
N ILE A 34 -3.44 10.93 -7.88
CA ILE A 34 -2.63 11.25 -6.71
C ILE A 34 -2.17 9.94 -6.10
N LEU A 35 -0.86 9.77 -5.94
CA LEU A 35 -0.32 8.69 -5.15
C LEU A 35 -0.27 9.12 -3.68
N ALA A 36 -0.88 8.35 -2.79
CA ALA A 36 -0.82 8.60 -1.36
C ALA A 36 0.56 8.25 -0.80
N ASP A 37 1.09 9.12 0.06
CA ASP A 37 2.25 8.79 0.89
C ASP A 37 1.80 7.95 2.09
N HIS A 38 2.20 6.68 2.10
CA HIS A 38 1.93 5.70 3.16
C HIS A 38 3.21 5.27 3.90
N THR A 39 4.24 6.13 3.91
CA THR A 39 5.56 5.80 4.48
C THR A 39 5.82 6.46 5.84
N ARG A 40 5.02 7.45 6.24
CA ARG A 40 5.35 8.38 7.34
C ARG A 40 4.92 7.91 8.73
N ASP A 41 3.88 7.09 8.81
CA ASP A 41 3.22 6.75 10.07
C ASP A 41 3.13 5.23 10.30
N ASP A 42 2.92 4.84 11.56
CA ASP A 42 2.94 3.45 12.05
C ASP A 42 1.58 2.95 12.56
N SER A 43 0.50 3.66 12.22
CA SER A 43 -0.87 3.21 12.48
C SER A 43 -1.78 3.51 11.30
N MET A 44 -2.76 2.64 11.05
CA MET A 44 -3.75 2.85 9.97
C MET A 44 -4.47 4.18 10.10
N SER A 45 -4.82 4.57 11.34
CA SER A 45 -5.52 5.81 11.62
C SER A 45 -4.71 7.05 11.26
N ALA A 46 -3.41 7.06 11.59
CA ALA A 46 -2.52 8.17 11.24
C ALA A 46 -2.24 8.22 9.73
N LEU A 47 -1.96 7.07 9.10
CA LEU A 47 -1.78 6.98 7.65
C LEU A 47 -3.01 7.52 6.91
N ALA A 48 -4.22 7.08 7.28
CA ALA A 48 -5.47 7.55 6.68
C ALA A 48 -5.67 9.07 6.84
N ARG A 49 -5.35 9.64 8.01
CA ARG A 49 -5.37 11.10 8.20
C ARG A 49 -4.39 11.82 7.28
N GLY A 50 -3.18 11.29 7.13
CA GLY A 50 -2.17 11.84 6.21
C GLY A 50 -2.65 11.84 4.76
N VAL A 51 -3.26 10.73 4.31
CA VAL A 51 -3.88 10.66 2.98
C VAL A 51 -5.02 11.68 2.85
N LEU A 52 -5.94 11.73 3.81
CA LEU A 52 -7.09 12.64 3.77
C LEU A 52 -6.68 14.12 3.75
N ALA A 53 -5.59 14.48 4.44
CA ALA A 53 -5.08 15.85 4.49
C ALA A 53 -4.54 16.36 3.14
N SER A 54 -4.05 15.45 2.28
CA SER A 54 -3.52 15.78 0.95
C SER A 54 -4.49 15.48 -0.19
N ALA A 55 -5.53 14.68 0.05
CA ALA A 55 -6.51 14.28 -0.96
C ALA A 55 -7.52 15.42 -1.30
N PRO A 56 -8.05 15.46 -2.54
CA PRO A 56 -9.09 16.41 -2.97
C PRO A 56 -10.41 16.19 -2.25
N SER A 57 -11.25 17.21 -2.02
CA SER A 57 -12.47 17.10 -1.19
C SER A 57 -13.35 15.89 -1.49
N ARG A 58 -13.48 15.47 -2.75
CA ARG A 58 -14.16 14.23 -3.16
C ARG A 58 -13.37 13.52 -4.27
N PHE A 59 -13.19 12.21 -4.13
CA PHE A 59 -12.29 11.42 -5.01
C PHE A 59 -12.77 9.97 -5.19
N ALA A 60 -12.22 9.27 -6.19
CA ALA A 60 -12.24 7.81 -6.28
C ALA A 60 -11.00 7.25 -5.58
N LEU A 61 -11.16 6.17 -4.83
CA LEU A 61 -10.11 5.57 -4.02
C LEU A 61 -9.77 4.16 -4.52
N ILE A 62 -8.48 3.90 -4.74
CA ILE A 62 -7.98 2.57 -5.12
C ILE A 62 -6.90 2.17 -4.12
N GLY A 63 -7.12 1.07 -3.40
CA GLY A 63 -6.17 0.53 -2.41
C GLY A 63 -5.72 -0.88 -2.77
N LEU A 64 -4.40 -1.09 -2.86
CA LEU A 64 -3.80 -2.42 -3.04
C LEU A 64 -3.26 -2.94 -1.72
N SER A 65 -3.59 -4.17 -1.34
CA SER A 65 -3.00 -4.85 -0.18
C SER A 65 -3.09 -3.98 1.09
N MET A 66 -1.97 -3.52 1.67
CA MET A 66 -1.93 -2.54 2.77
C MET A 66 -2.74 -1.26 2.47
N GLY A 67 -2.72 -0.76 1.23
CA GLY A 67 -3.53 0.38 0.83
C GLY A 67 -5.03 0.13 0.92
N GLY A 68 -5.47 -1.13 0.86
CA GLY A 68 -6.85 -1.51 1.18
C GLY A 68 -7.18 -1.32 2.66
N TYR A 69 -6.25 -1.62 3.57
CA TYR A 69 -6.43 -1.38 5.00
C TYR A 69 -6.57 0.11 5.32
N ILE A 70 -5.71 0.93 4.69
CA ILE A 70 -5.80 2.40 4.78
C ILE A 70 -7.14 2.87 4.18
N SER A 71 -7.60 2.26 3.08
CA SER A 71 -8.89 2.60 2.48
C SER A 71 -10.07 2.32 3.40
N PHE A 72 -10.08 1.20 4.12
CA PHE A 72 -11.11 0.93 5.13
C PHE A 72 -11.10 1.99 6.24
N GLU A 73 -9.92 2.40 6.68
CA GLU A 73 -9.79 3.43 7.70
C GLU A 73 -10.24 4.80 7.20
N ILE A 74 -9.95 5.16 5.95
CA ILE A 74 -10.49 6.36 5.29
C ILE A 74 -12.02 6.33 5.28
N LEU A 75 -12.64 5.19 5.00
CA LEU A 75 -14.10 5.04 5.02
C LEU A 75 -14.70 5.16 6.43
N ARG A 76 -13.95 4.84 7.49
CA ARG A 76 -14.38 5.12 8.87
C ARG A 76 -14.31 6.60 9.21
N GLN A 77 -13.28 7.30 8.71
CA GLN A 77 -13.00 8.68 9.06
C GLN A 77 -13.79 9.70 8.22
N ALA A 78 -13.95 9.47 6.91
CA ALA A 78 -14.56 10.41 5.97
C ALA A 78 -15.21 9.71 4.76
N PRO A 79 -16.21 8.83 4.97
CA PRO A 79 -16.85 8.07 3.88
C PRO A 79 -17.47 8.96 2.81
N GLU A 80 -17.98 10.12 3.17
CA GLU A 80 -18.60 11.10 2.26
C GLU A 80 -17.65 11.64 1.19
N ARG A 81 -16.34 11.57 1.45
CA ARG A 81 -15.30 12.00 0.51
C ARG A 81 -15.00 10.94 -0.57
N VAL A 82 -15.33 9.68 -0.32
CA VAL A 82 -15.06 8.57 -1.24
C VAL A 82 -16.28 8.35 -2.13
N SER A 83 -16.14 8.71 -3.41
CA SER A 83 -17.22 8.58 -4.40
C SER A 83 -17.28 7.20 -5.06
N ARG A 84 -16.13 6.50 -5.12
CA ARG A 84 -15.94 5.17 -5.70
C ARG A 84 -14.79 4.48 -4.97
N LEU A 85 -14.87 3.17 -4.81
CA LEU A 85 -13.85 2.36 -4.16
C LEU A 85 -13.47 1.18 -5.05
N ALA A 86 -12.17 0.94 -5.21
CA ALA A 86 -11.63 -0.30 -5.73
C ALA A 86 -10.61 -0.88 -4.73
N LEU A 87 -10.81 -2.14 -4.34
CA LEU A 87 -9.93 -2.87 -3.44
C LEU A 87 -9.24 -3.97 -4.24
N LEU A 88 -7.92 -3.96 -4.26
CA LEU A 88 -7.10 -4.88 -5.03
C LEU A 88 -6.31 -5.76 -4.08
N ASP A 89 -6.42 -7.09 -4.22
CA ASP A 89 -5.62 -8.09 -3.49
C ASP A 89 -5.42 -7.76 -2.00
N THR A 90 -6.52 -7.52 -1.30
CA THR A 90 -6.53 -7.07 0.10
C THR A 90 -7.60 -7.83 0.89
N THR A 91 -7.62 -7.65 2.20
CA THR A 91 -8.54 -8.33 3.11
C THR A 91 -9.07 -7.39 4.19
N ALA A 92 -10.36 -7.53 4.48
CA ALA A 92 -11.02 -6.83 5.58
C ALA A 92 -10.76 -7.48 6.96
N ARG A 93 -10.36 -8.76 6.96
CA ARG A 93 -10.12 -9.55 8.19
C ARG A 93 -8.82 -9.11 8.87
N PRO A 94 -8.73 -9.13 10.21
CA PRO A 94 -7.46 -8.95 10.90
C PRO A 94 -6.48 -10.08 10.56
N ASP A 95 -5.20 -9.87 10.88
CA ASP A 95 -4.19 -10.91 10.70
C ASP A 95 -4.45 -12.09 11.65
N THR A 96 -4.11 -13.30 11.21
CA THR A 96 -4.01 -14.45 12.11
C THR A 96 -2.80 -14.31 13.04
N PRO A 97 -2.75 -15.05 14.17
CA PRO A 97 -1.57 -15.06 15.04
C PRO A 97 -0.25 -15.36 14.30
N GLU A 98 -0.29 -16.27 13.32
CA GLU A 98 0.85 -16.67 12.48
C GLU A 98 1.29 -15.54 11.55
N GLN A 99 0.34 -14.85 10.90
CA GLN A 99 0.63 -13.67 10.09
C GLN A 99 1.25 -12.56 10.94
N GLY A 100 0.71 -12.32 12.13
CA GLY A 100 1.28 -11.36 13.08
C GLY A 100 2.70 -11.73 13.51
N ALA A 101 2.98 -13.01 13.75
CA ALA A 101 4.33 -13.49 14.07
C ALA A 101 5.30 -13.28 12.89
N ALA A 102 4.87 -13.61 11.67
CA ALA A 102 5.67 -13.40 10.45
C ALA A 102 6.00 -11.92 10.25
N ARG A 103 5.05 -11.00 10.47
CA ARG A 103 5.33 -9.56 10.38
C ARG A 103 6.35 -9.08 11.40
N ARG A 104 6.26 -9.55 12.66
CA ARG A 104 7.26 -9.24 13.70
C ARG A 104 8.65 -9.75 13.33
N ALA A 105 8.75 -10.94 12.74
CA ALA A 105 10.02 -11.45 12.24
C ALA A 105 10.59 -10.59 11.10
N GLN A 106 9.75 -10.15 10.15
CA GLN A 106 10.16 -9.23 9.09
C GLN A 106 10.64 -7.87 9.63
N ILE A 107 9.98 -7.34 10.67
CA ILE A 107 10.41 -6.11 11.36
C ILE A 107 11.80 -6.31 11.96
N ALA A 108 12.05 -7.43 12.65
CA ALA A 108 13.34 -7.72 13.25
C ALA A 108 14.46 -7.79 12.19
N LEU A 109 14.23 -8.53 11.08
CA LEU A 109 15.17 -8.58 9.96
C LEU A 109 15.47 -7.19 9.40
N ALA A 110 14.44 -6.38 9.14
CA ALA A 110 14.64 -5.03 8.63
C ALA A 110 15.43 -4.14 9.62
N ALA A 111 15.19 -4.26 10.92
CA ALA A 111 15.91 -3.53 11.96
C ALA A 111 17.39 -3.94 12.06
N GLU A 112 17.71 -5.19 11.71
CA GLU A 112 19.09 -5.72 11.61
C GLU A 112 19.77 -5.35 10.28
N GLY A 113 19.14 -4.54 9.41
CA GLY A 113 19.67 -4.20 8.08
C GLY A 113 19.49 -5.30 7.04
N ARG A 114 18.66 -6.32 7.32
CA ARG A 114 18.44 -7.50 6.49
C ARG A 114 17.12 -7.43 5.72
N LEU A 115 16.73 -6.23 5.29
CA LEU A 115 15.51 -6.03 4.48
C LEU A 115 15.57 -6.83 3.16
N GLY A 116 16.75 -6.99 2.57
CA GLY A 116 16.94 -7.78 1.35
C GLY A 116 16.44 -9.23 1.49
N GLU A 117 16.62 -9.86 2.66
CA GLU A 117 16.11 -11.21 2.91
C GLU A 117 14.58 -11.27 2.92
N VAL A 118 13.93 -10.19 3.39
CA VAL A 118 12.48 -10.06 3.32
C VAL A 118 12.03 -9.96 1.85
N LEU A 119 12.75 -9.21 1.01
CA LEU A 119 12.46 -9.10 -0.43
C LEU A 119 12.64 -10.44 -1.14
N ASP A 120 13.73 -11.14 -0.88
CA ASP A 120 14.02 -12.46 -1.46
C ASP A 120 12.92 -13.47 -1.14
N ALA A 121 12.47 -13.50 0.12
CA ALA A 121 11.38 -14.36 0.54
C ALA A 121 10.02 -13.94 -0.06
N SER A 122 9.80 -12.65 -0.29
CA SER A 122 8.51 -12.12 -0.76
C SER A 122 8.34 -12.21 -2.27
N PHE A 123 9.40 -12.01 -3.06
CA PHE A 123 9.30 -11.90 -4.52
C PHE A 123 8.55 -13.07 -5.19
N PRO A 124 8.80 -14.36 -4.85
CA PRO A 124 8.09 -15.48 -5.47
C PRO A 124 6.58 -15.53 -5.17
N LEU A 125 6.12 -14.81 -4.14
CA LEU A 125 4.73 -14.68 -3.73
C LEU A 125 4.02 -13.50 -4.41
N LEU A 126 4.78 -12.51 -4.89
CA LEU A 126 4.26 -11.28 -5.50
C LEU A 126 4.08 -11.39 -7.02
N VAL A 127 4.74 -12.36 -7.67
CA VAL A 127 4.70 -12.52 -9.13
C VAL A 127 4.12 -13.87 -9.53
N HIS A 128 3.56 -13.91 -10.75
CA HIS A 128 3.12 -15.17 -11.35
C HIS A 128 4.28 -16.18 -11.40
N HIS A 129 4.00 -17.48 -11.20
CA HIS A 129 5.04 -18.50 -11.08
C HIS A 129 6.03 -18.53 -12.27
N ALA A 130 5.54 -18.28 -13.49
CA ALA A 130 6.36 -18.21 -14.71
C ALA A 130 7.30 -16.99 -14.76
N ARG A 131 7.15 -16.02 -13.85
CA ARG A 131 7.92 -14.78 -13.79
C ARG A 131 8.83 -14.71 -12.55
N ARG A 132 8.97 -15.79 -11.79
CA ARG A 132 9.83 -15.86 -10.57
C ARG A 132 11.32 -15.65 -10.84
N HIS A 133 11.75 -15.75 -12.10
CA HIS A 133 13.13 -15.50 -12.53
C HIS A 133 13.24 -14.26 -13.43
N ASP A 134 12.20 -13.43 -13.47
CA ASP A 134 12.20 -12.19 -14.24
C ASP A 134 13.02 -11.11 -13.51
N ALA A 135 14.23 -10.87 -14.03
CA ALA A 135 15.16 -9.90 -13.46
C ALA A 135 14.62 -8.45 -13.51
N ALA A 136 13.80 -8.10 -14.51
CA ALA A 136 13.25 -6.75 -14.63
C ALA A 136 12.18 -6.50 -13.56
N LEU A 137 11.29 -7.47 -13.32
CA LEU A 137 10.32 -7.37 -12.23
C LEU A 137 11.01 -7.35 -10.86
N ARG A 138 12.08 -8.14 -10.69
CA ARG A 138 12.88 -8.13 -9.46
C ARG A 138 13.51 -6.75 -9.23
N GLN A 139 14.11 -6.17 -10.25
CA GLN A 139 14.71 -4.85 -10.17
C GLN A 139 13.69 -3.76 -9.78
N VAL A 140 12.45 -3.84 -10.28
CA VAL A 140 11.39 -2.92 -9.87
C VAL A 140 11.10 -3.05 -8.38
N LEU A 141 10.99 -4.27 -7.84
CA LEU A 141 10.81 -4.48 -6.39
C LEU A 141 11.97 -3.88 -5.58
N ASP A 142 13.21 -4.13 -6.01
CA ASP A 142 14.41 -3.65 -5.31
C ASP A 142 14.46 -2.10 -5.29
N LEU A 143 14.15 -1.44 -6.41
CA LEU A 143 14.09 0.03 -6.50
C LEU A 143 13.02 0.62 -5.58
N MET A 144 11.82 0.04 -5.54
CA MET A 144 10.76 0.51 -4.65
C MET A 144 11.16 0.32 -3.18
N ALA A 145 11.81 -0.81 -2.85
CA ALA A 145 12.26 -1.09 -1.49
C ALA A 145 13.39 -0.16 -1.04
N GLU A 146 14.31 0.21 -1.95
CA GLU A 146 15.35 1.22 -1.70
C GLU A 146 14.73 2.60 -1.45
N GLU A 147 13.77 3.01 -2.27
CA GLU A 147 13.08 4.30 -2.14
C GLU A 147 12.30 4.42 -0.82
N VAL A 148 11.58 3.36 -0.43
CA VAL A 148 10.82 3.33 0.83
C VAL A 148 11.75 3.20 2.04
N GLY A 149 12.73 2.30 1.96
CA GLY A 149 13.72 2.04 3.00
C GLY A 149 13.19 1.27 4.22
N ALA A 150 14.12 0.70 4.99
CA ALA A 150 13.81 -0.16 6.13
C ALA A 150 13.01 0.53 7.24
N ALA A 151 13.30 1.82 7.51
CA ALA A 151 12.60 2.56 8.55
C ALA A 151 11.09 2.73 8.24
N ALA A 152 10.75 3.05 6.99
CA ALA A 152 9.36 3.15 6.58
C ALA A 152 8.69 1.78 6.52
N PHE A 153 9.39 0.75 6.02
CA PHE A 153 8.90 -0.63 6.05
C PHE A 153 8.49 -1.07 7.46
N ILE A 154 9.33 -0.79 8.46
CA ILE A 154 9.03 -1.12 9.85
C ILE A 154 7.75 -0.41 10.31
N ARG A 155 7.61 0.90 10.06
CA ARG A 155 6.38 1.63 10.40
C ARG A 155 5.14 1.03 9.72
N GLN A 156 5.24 0.73 8.43
CA GLN A 156 4.15 0.11 7.67
C GLN A 156 3.73 -1.25 8.27
N GLN A 157 4.70 -2.06 8.68
CA GLN A 157 4.43 -3.34 9.33
C GLN A 157 3.82 -3.19 10.73
N GLN A 158 4.25 -2.20 11.51
CA GLN A 158 3.60 -1.85 12.78
C GLN A 158 2.15 -1.43 12.56
N ALA A 159 1.88 -0.61 11.54
CA ALA A 159 0.52 -0.22 11.19
C ALA A 159 -0.35 -1.43 10.81
N ASN A 160 0.22 -2.40 10.10
CA ASN A 160 -0.47 -3.64 9.74
C ASN A 160 -0.82 -4.48 10.98
N LEU A 161 0.08 -4.55 11.96
CA LEU A 161 -0.13 -5.31 13.20
C LEU A 161 -1.25 -4.72 14.08
N SER A 162 -1.43 -3.40 14.07
CA SER A 162 -2.40 -2.71 14.92
C SER A 162 -3.75 -2.44 14.25
N ARG A 163 -4.01 -2.98 13.06
CA ARG A 163 -5.21 -2.65 12.26
C ARG A 163 -6.49 -3.27 12.83
N ALA A 164 -7.60 -2.54 12.71
CA ALA A 164 -8.92 -2.99 13.13
C ALA A 164 -9.53 -4.01 12.14
N ASP A 165 -10.48 -4.83 12.63
CA ASP A 165 -11.37 -5.64 11.77
C ASP A 165 -12.24 -4.70 10.91
N SER A 166 -12.41 -5.06 9.64
CA SER A 166 -13.12 -4.25 8.63
C SER A 166 -14.19 -5.05 7.89
N ARG A 167 -14.51 -6.27 8.37
CA ARG A 167 -15.57 -7.11 7.79
C ARG A 167 -16.97 -6.56 7.98
#